data_AF-A0A7C7J4J9-F1
#
_entry.id   AF-A0A7C7J4J9-F1
#
_cell.length_a   1.000
_cell.length_b   1.000
_cell.length_c   1.000
_cell.angle_alpha   90.00
_cell.angle_beta   90.00
_cell.angle_gamma   90.00
#
_symmetry.space_group_name_H-M   'P 1'
#
loop_
_entity.id
_entity.type
_entity.pdbx_description
1 polymer ?
#
loop_
_entity_poly.entity_id
_entity_poly.type
_entity_poly.pdbx_seq_one_letter_code
_entity_poly.pdbx_strand_id
1 'polypeptide(L)'
;MECGDITGAENVFSDVLDEYDEANHPLIYACAKRSLGRVALLQQNYEMACDVLCQAIQTFEQLKRAQEAARTVLYHAEALLRLGEGDRTLITGLEGGEA
;
A
#
# COMPACT_ATOMS: atom_id res chain seq x y z
N MET A 1 -8.44 -20.05 5.96
CA MET A 1 -7.40 -19.00 6.01
C MET A 1 -6.21 -19.56 6.73
N GLU A 2 -5.19 -19.96 5.98
CA GLU A 2 -3.88 -20.27 6.55
C GLU A 2 -3.14 -18.94 6.78
N CYS A 3 -2.48 -18.78 7.93
CA CYS A 3 -1.69 -17.57 8.19
C CYS A 3 -0.58 -17.43 7.13
N GLY A 4 -0.51 -16.26 6.47
CA GLY A 4 0.46 -15.99 5.42
C GLY A 4 -0.07 -16.09 3.98
N ASP A 5 -1.36 -16.39 3.79
CA ASP A 5 -2.00 -16.31 2.47
C ASP A 5 -2.22 -14.85 2.03
N ILE A 6 -1.22 -14.32 1.31
CA ILE A 6 -1.20 -12.93 0.84
C ILE A 6 -2.29 -12.70 -0.22
N THR A 7 -2.51 -13.66 -1.12
CA THR A 7 -3.53 -13.55 -2.17
C THR A 7 -4.94 -13.61 -1.60
N GLY A 8 -5.18 -14.49 -0.63
CA GLY A 8 -6.46 -14.54 0.09
C GLY A 8 -6.75 -13.22 0.84
N ALA A 9 -5.73 -12.59 1.43
CA ALA A 9 -5.88 -11.29 2.07
C ALA A 9 -6.22 -10.18 1.06
N GLU A 10 -5.56 -10.18 -0.11
CA GLU A 10 -5.86 -9.23 -1.20
C GLU A 10 -7.32 -9.30 -1.64
N ASN A 11 -7.82 -10.52 -1.87
CA ASN A 11 -9.21 -10.74 -2.28
C ASN A 11 -10.19 -10.23 -1.23
N VAL A 12 -9.98 -10.56 0.04
CA VAL A 12 -10.88 -10.11 1.12
C VAL A 12 -10.92 -8.59 1.24
N PHE A 13 -9.78 -7.89 1.12
CA PHE A 13 -9.81 -6.43 1.18
C PHE A 13 -10.38 -5.80 -0.10
N SER A 14 -10.22 -6.44 -1.26
CA SER A 14 -10.86 -6.01 -2.50
C SER A 14 -12.37 -6.15 -2.42
N ASP A 15 -12.89 -7.27 -1.91
CA ASP A 15 -14.32 -7.49 -1.68
C ASP A 15 -14.92 -6.41 -0.76
N VAL A 16 -14.18 -6.00 0.29
CA VAL A 16 -14.59 -4.89 1.17
C VAL A 16 -14.69 -3.58 0.40
N LEU A 17 -13.79 -3.31 -0.55
CA LEU A 17 -13.85 -2.08 -1.36
C LEU A 17 -14.94 -2.10 -2.43
N ASP A 18 -15.36 -3.29 -2.86
CA ASP A 18 -16.51 -3.45 -3.76
C ASP A 18 -17.83 -3.21 -3.03
N GLU A 19 -17.92 -3.56 -1.74
CA GLU A 19 -19.11 -3.35 -0.91
C GLU A 19 -19.15 -1.95 -0.28
N TYR A 20 -18.00 -1.39 0.10
CA TYR A 20 -17.89 -0.13 0.85
C TYR A 20 -17.03 0.91 0.11
N ASP A 21 -17.66 2.02 -0.29
CA ASP A 21 -17.00 3.13 -0.98
C ASP A 21 -16.58 4.28 -0.04
N GLU A 22 -15.70 5.15 -0.55
CA GLU A 22 -15.18 6.31 0.19
C GLU A 22 -16.26 7.32 0.58
N ALA A 23 -17.28 7.54 -0.25
CA ALA A 23 -18.28 8.58 -0.01
C ALA A 23 -19.23 8.20 1.13
N ASN A 24 -19.65 6.93 1.18
CA ASN A 24 -20.59 6.44 2.19
C ASN A 24 -19.89 5.89 3.44
N HIS A 25 -18.71 5.26 3.25
CA HIS A 25 -18.01 4.53 4.30
C HIS A 25 -16.51 4.86 4.35
N PRO A 26 -16.13 6.16 4.47
CA PRO A 26 -14.75 6.61 4.32
C PRO A 26 -13.77 5.93 5.30
N LEU A 27 -14.23 5.61 6.53
CA LEU A 27 -13.38 4.94 7.51
C LEU A 27 -13.08 3.49 7.13
N ILE A 28 -14.08 2.75 6.65
CA ILE A 28 -13.93 1.35 6.22
C ILE A 28 -13.05 1.32 4.98
N TYR A 29 -13.35 2.18 4.00
CA TYR A 29 -12.57 2.37 2.78
C TYR A 29 -11.09 2.62 3.08
N ALA A 30 -10.76 3.59 3.95
CA ALA A 30 -9.39 3.91 4.32
C ALA A 30 -8.66 2.76 5.02
N CYS A 31 -9.38 2.00 5.87
CA CYS A 31 -8.81 0.83 6.54
C CYS A 31 -8.49 -0.30 5.57
N ALA A 32 -9.40 -0.57 4.63
CA ALA A 32 -9.20 -1.56 3.57
C ALA A 32 -8.05 -1.16 2.64
N LYS A 33 -8.01 0.09 2.17
CA LYS A 33 -6.92 0.64 1.35
C LYS A 33 -5.56 0.55 2.04
N ARG A 34 -5.45 0.91 3.33
CA ARG A 34 -4.19 0.70 4.07
C ARG A 34 -3.77 -0.77 4.08
N SER A 35 -4.74 -1.67 4.27
CA SER A 35 -4.45 -3.10 4.38
C SER A 35 -4.02 -3.68 3.04
N LEU A 36 -4.64 -3.25 1.93
CA LEU A 36 -4.16 -3.54 0.57
C LEU A 36 -2.77 -2.98 0.30
N GLY A 37 -2.46 -1.77 0.78
CA GLY A 37 -1.10 -1.22 0.68
C GLY A 37 -0.05 -2.10 1.36
N ARG A 38 -0.39 -2.70 2.50
CA ARG A 38 0.48 -3.66 3.18
C ARG A 38 0.60 -4.99 2.42
N VAL A 39 -0.48 -5.46 1.80
CA VAL A 39 -0.46 -6.63 0.92
C VAL A 39 0.47 -6.37 -0.28
N ALA A 40 0.34 -5.22 -0.93
CA ALA A 40 1.19 -4.81 -2.04
C ALA A 40 2.68 -4.72 -1.65
N LEU A 41 2.98 -4.21 -0.44
CA LEU A 41 4.34 -4.25 0.14
C LEU A 41 4.89 -5.69 0.22
N LEU A 42 4.08 -6.64 0.70
CA LEU A 42 4.47 -8.05 0.81
C LEU A 42 4.66 -8.71 -0.56
N GLN A 43 3.91 -8.27 -1.57
CA GLN A 43 4.03 -8.71 -2.96
C GLN A 43 5.14 -7.98 -3.72
N GLN A 44 5.87 -7.06 -3.08
CA GLN A 44 6.89 -6.21 -3.69
C GLN A 44 6.36 -5.28 -4.81
N ASN A 45 5.05 -5.04 -4.84
CA ASN A 45 4.43 -4.08 -5.75
C ASN A 45 4.43 -2.69 -5.11
N TYR A 46 5.60 -2.06 -5.09
CA TYR A 46 5.82 -0.82 -4.34
C TYR A 46 5.09 0.40 -4.93
N GLU A 47 4.90 0.45 -6.26
CA GLU A 47 4.13 1.51 -6.92
C GLU A 47 2.67 1.46 -6.46
N MET A 48 2.04 0.29 -6.55
CA MET A 48 0.66 0.09 -6.08
C MET A 48 0.53 0.40 -4.59
N ALA A 49 1.50 -0.04 -3.78
CA ALA A 49 1.52 0.24 -2.35
C ALA A 49 1.50 1.76 -2.07
N CYS A 50 2.35 2.53 -2.74
CA CYS A 50 2.38 4.00 -2.62
C CYS A 50 1.02 4.61 -2.94
N ASP A 51 0.44 4.27 -4.08
CA ASP A 51 -0.82 4.85 -4.54
C ASP A 51 -1.97 4.61 -3.56
N VAL A 52 -2.17 3.37 -3.12
CA VAL A 52 -3.28 3.03 -2.23
C VAL A 52 -3.08 3.53 -0.81
N LEU A 53 -1.83 3.58 -0.32
CA LEU A 53 -1.51 4.13 1.00
C LEU A 53 -1.69 5.65 1.01
N CYS A 54 -1.34 6.34 -0.07
CA CYS A 54 -1.57 7.78 -0.22
C CYS A 54 -3.07 8.12 -0.13
N GLN A 55 -3.92 7.37 -0.83
CA GLN A 55 -5.38 7.52 -0.74
C GLN A 55 -5.88 7.31 0.70
N ALA A 56 -5.44 6.23 1.37
CA ALA A 56 -5.83 5.96 2.76
C ALA A 56 -5.42 7.08 3.72
N ILE A 57 -4.22 7.65 3.56
CA ILE A 57 -3.75 8.80 4.36
C ILE A 57 -4.68 9.99 4.20
N GLN A 58 -4.98 10.36 2.94
CA GLN A 58 -5.86 11.50 2.64
C GLN A 58 -7.24 11.33 3.28
N THR A 59 -7.85 10.15 3.15
CA THR A 59 -9.15 9.88 3.77
C THR A 59 -9.06 9.93 5.31
N PHE A 60 -8.01 9.37 5.93
CA PHE A 60 -7.83 9.46 7.40
C PHE A 60 -7.64 10.91 7.88
N GLU A 61 -6.92 11.74 7.11
CA GLU A 61 -6.74 13.17 7.42
C GLU A 61 -8.06 13.94 7.33
N GLN A 62 -8.86 13.70 6.28
CA GLN A 62 -10.20 14.29 6.14
C GLN A 62 -11.11 13.91 7.32
N LEU A 63 -11.01 12.67 7.80
CA LEU A 63 -11.72 12.17 8.98
C LEU A 63 -11.11 12.62 10.32
N LYS A 64 -10.02 13.41 10.30
CA LYS A 64 -9.26 13.86 11.48
C LYS A 64 -8.77 12.70 12.35
N ARG A 65 -8.41 11.57 11.75
CA ARG A 65 -7.89 10.36 12.40
C ARG A 65 -6.36 10.36 12.39
N ALA A 66 -5.75 11.29 13.10
CA ALA A 66 -4.30 11.52 13.08
C ALA A 66 -3.45 10.28 13.41
N GLN A 67 -3.87 9.46 14.38
CA GLN A 67 -3.16 8.22 14.73
C GLN A 67 -3.17 7.20 13.57
N GLU A 68 -4.31 7.08 12.89
CA GLU A 68 -4.45 6.17 11.75
C GLU A 68 -3.67 6.67 10.53
N ALA A 69 -3.72 7.97 10.26
CA ALA A 69 -2.91 8.60 9.22
C ALA A 69 -1.41 8.38 9.47
N ALA A 70 -0.92 8.69 10.68
CA ALA A 70 0.49 8.51 11.04
C ALA A 70 0.95 7.04 10.90
N ARG A 71 0.14 6.08 11.32
CA ARG A 71 0.44 4.65 11.10
C ARG A 71 0.53 4.30 9.61
N THR A 72 -0.34 4.88 8.80
CA THR A 72 -0.36 4.63 7.34
C THR A 72 0.83 5.26 6.65
N VAL A 73 1.27 6.45 7.10
CA VAL A 73 2.48 7.13 6.62
C VAL A 73 3.73 6.26 6.80
N LEU A 74 3.83 5.46 7.88
CA LEU A 74 4.97 4.55 8.07
C LEU A 74 5.06 3.51 6.95
N TYR A 75 3.94 2.90 6.57
CA TYR A 75 3.92 1.95 5.45
C TYR A 75 4.18 2.64 4.11
N HIS A 76 3.68 3.88 3.93
CA HIS A 76 3.93 4.63 2.70
C HIS A 76 5.42 5.02 2.56
N ALA A 77 6.06 5.41 3.66
CA ALA A 77 7.49 5.67 3.70
C ALA A 77 8.31 4.42 3.37
N GLU A 78 7.92 3.25 3.89
CA GLU A 78 8.53 1.97 3.52
C GLU A 78 8.39 1.69 2.01
N ALA A 79 7.20 1.88 1.45
CA ALA A 79 6.96 1.69 0.02
C ALA A 79 7.85 2.60 -0.85
N LEU A 80 7.98 3.89 -0.49
CA LEU A 80 8.85 4.83 -1.18
C LEU A 80 10.33 4.45 -1.12
N LEU A 81 10.81 4.01 0.04
CA LEU A 81 12.20 3.55 0.19
C LEU A 81 12.48 2.36 -0.72
N ARG A 82 11.59 1.37 -0.73
CA ARG A 82 11.74 0.14 -1.51
C ARG A 82 11.63 0.39 -3.01
N LEU A 83 10.77 1.32 -3.43
CA LEU A 83 10.66 1.76 -4.82
C LEU A 83 11.97 2.40 -5.30
N GLY A 84 12.52 3.34 -4.52
CA GLY A 84 13.78 4.01 -4.87
C GLY A 84 15.01 3.08 -4.86
N GLU A 85 15.02 2.05 -4.01
CA GLU A 85 16.03 0.99 -4.04
C GLU A 85 15.96 0.15 -5.32
N GLY A 86 14.74 -0.20 -5.75
CA GLY A 86 14.50 -0.92 -7.01
C GLY A 86 15.05 -0.17 -8.22
N ASP A 87 14.73 1.11 -8.35
CA ASP A 87 15.23 1.96 -9.44
C ASP A 87 16.76 2.01 -9.48
N ARG A 88 17.40 2.14 -8.31
CA ARG A 88 18.86 2.17 -8.20
C ARG A 88 19.50 0.86 -8.65
N THR A 89 18.91 -0.28 -8.30
CA THR A 89 19.43 -1.59 -8.73
C THR A 89 19.37 -1.78 -10.25
N LEU A 90 18.28 -1.34 -10.90
CA LEU A 90 18.13 -1.40 -12.35
C LEU A 90 19.18 -0.56 -13.08
N ILE A 91 19.48 0.65 -12.57
CA ILE A 91 20.49 1.54 -13.18
C ILE A 91 21.89 0.89 -13.07
N THR A 92 22.28 0.42 -11.88
CA THR A 92 23.61 -0.19 -11.69
C THR A 92 23.79 -1.53 -12.41
N GLY A 93 22.69 -2.28 -12.63
CA GLY A 93 22.71 -3.54 -13.37
C GLY A 93 22.92 -3.37 -14.87
N LEU A 94 22.56 -2.21 -15.43
CA LEU A 94 22.80 -1.88 -16.84
C LEU A 94 24.24 -1.42 -17.11
N GLU A 95 24.92 -0.84 -16.12
CA GLU A 95 26.33 -0.39 -16.24
C GLU A 95 27.35 -1.53 -16.07
N GLY A 96 26.93 -2.72 -15.62
CA GLY A 96 27.81 -3.89 -15.42
C GLY A 96 27.88 -4.88 -16.59
N GLY A 97 27.28 -4.54 -17.74
CA GLY A 97 27.05 -5.43 -18.88
C GLY A 97 27.96 -5.24 -20.09
N GLU A 98 29.22 -4.81 -19.91
CA GLU A 98 30.24 -4.86 -20.98
C GLU A 98 31.48 -5.60 -20.45
N ALA A 99 31.65 -6.84 -20.90
CA ALA A 99 32.87 -7.63 -20.78
C ALA A 99 33.17 -8.31 -22.12
#